data_AF-A0A9D6QEK7-F1
#
_entry.id   AF-A0A9D6QEK7-F1
#
_cell.length_a   1.000
_cell.length_b   1.000
_cell.length_c   1.000
_cell.angle_alpha   90.00
_cell.angle_beta   90.00
_cell.angle_gamma   90.00
#
_symmetry.space_group_name_H-M   'P 1'
#
loop_
_entity.id
_entity.type
_entity.pdbx_description
1 polymer ?
#
loop_
_entity_poly.entity_id
_entity_poly.type
_entity_poly.pdbx_seq_one_letter_code
_entity_poly.pdbx_strand_id
1 'polypeptide(L)'
;MSDTIPEHLRPTIFAINELMMELLYLLQAYSEADMESVLIMLYVTDATMRPFMQAPSPEVLTAARPADAIRGAISRRMIAEKTGLSRETVRRKTQKLAKAGLVLIDADDRVRSAQRLGDESVQRMLTAGHKAVVRYVQRLESYGLDWRAL
;
A
#
# COMPACT_ATOMS: atom_id res chain seq x y z
N MET A 1 -6.40 -26.89 30.98
CA MET A 1 -5.70 -25.76 30.36
C MET A 1 -6.70 -24.62 30.29
N SER A 2 -6.32 -23.40 30.63
CA SER A 2 -7.27 -22.27 30.63
C SER A 2 -7.63 -21.94 29.18
N ASP A 3 -8.83 -22.29 28.73
CA ASP A 3 -9.36 -22.00 27.38
C ASP A 3 -9.76 -20.53 27.19
N THR A 4 -9.19 -19.62 28.00
CA THR A 4 -9.49 -18.20 27.94
C THR A 4 -8.49 -17.50 27.02
N ILE A 5 -9.02 -16.80 26.02
CA ILE A 5 -8.24 -15.93 25.14
C ILE A 5 -8.05 -14.55 25.80
N PRO A 6 -6.93 -13.85 25.54
CA PRO A 6 -6.76 -12.47 26.00
C PRO A 6 -7.87 -11.53 25.53
N GLU A 7 -8.35 -10.66 26.42
CA GLU A 7 -9.52 -9.80 26.20
C GLU A 7 -9.37 -8.87 24.99
N HIS A 8 -8.14 -8.43 24.68
CA HIS A 8 -7.85 -7.51 23.59
C HIS A 8 -7.91 -8.16 22.19
N LEU A 9 -7.84 -9.49 22.08
CA LEU A 9 -7.70 -10.14 20.76
C LEU A 9 -8.96 -10.04 19.91
N ARG A 10 -10.15 -10.24 20.49
CA ARG A 10 -11.41 -10.17 19.73
C ARG A 10 -11.70 -8.77 19.18
N PRO A 11 -11.61 -7.70 19.99
CA PRO A 11 -11.75 -6.33 19.48
C PRO A 11 -10.70 -6.01 18.41
N THR A 12 -9.45 -6.41 18.64
CA THR A 12 -8.34 -6.13 17.72
C THR A 12 -8.56 -6.77 16.35
N ILE A 13 -8.88 -8.07 16.29
CA ILE A 13 -9.08 -8.74 15.00
C ILE A 13 -10.32 -8.20 14.27
N PHE A 14 -11.39 -7.86 15.00
CA PHE A 14 -12.58 -7.26 14.40
C PHE A 14 -12.25 -5.91 13.77
N ALA A 15 -11.55 -5.03 14.49
CA ALA A 15 -11.15 -3.71 14.00
C ALA A 15 -10.14 -3.81 12.84
N ILE A 16 -9.18 -4.74 12.90
CA ILE A 16 -8.25 -5.01 11.79
C ILE A 16 -9.00 -5.44 10.54
N ASN A 17 -10.00 -6.31 10.67
CA ASN A 17 -10.78 -6.77 9.51
C ASN A 17 -11.56 -5.60 8.87
N GLU A 18 -12.20 -4.74 9.67
CA GLU A 18 -12.85 -3.52 9.15
C GLU A 18 -11.85 -2.62 8.40
N LEU A 19 -10.69 -2.33 9.00
CA LEU A 19 -9.64 -1.53 8.38
C LEU A 19 -9.17 -2.15 7.06
N MET A 20 -8.87 -3.44 7.07
CA MET A 20 -8.37 -4.15 5.89
C MET A 20 -9.38 -4.12 4.74
N MET A 21 -10.66 -4.34 5.02
CA MET A 21 -11.70 -4.26 4.00
C MET A 21 -11.81 -2.86 3.38
N GLU A 22 -11.79 -1.81 4.21
CA GLU A 22 -11.84 -0.43 3.72
C GLU A 22 -10.61 -0.07 2.87
N LEU A 23 -9.41 -0.42 3.32
CA LEU A 23 -8.18 -0.14 2.57
C LEU A 23 -8.14 -0.88 1.23
N LEU A 24 -8.54 -2.16 1.20
CA LEU A 24 -8.60 -2.94 -0.03
C LEU A 24 -9.65 -2.38 -1.00
N TYR A 25 -10.82 -1.98 -0.49
CA TYR A 25 -11.87 -1.35 -1.28
C TYR A 25 -11.40 -0.03 -1.90
N LEU A 26 -10.74 0.84 -1.12
CA LEU A 26 -10.20 2.10 -1.61
C LEU A 26 -9.13 1.89 -2.69
N LEU A 27 -8.21 0.95 -2.49
CA LEU A 27 -7.16 0.64 -3.46
C LEU A 27 -7.73 0.04 -4.75
N GLN A 28 -8.73 -0.83 -4.65
CA GLN A 28 -9.42 -1.39 -5.81
C GLN A 28 -10.18 -0.30 -6.58
N ALA A 29 -10.94 0.54 -5.89
CA ALA A 29 -11.72 1.61 -6.51
C ALA A 29 -10.82 2.65 -7.20
N TYR A 30 -9.65 2.94 -6.63
CA TYR A 30 -8.68 3.85 -7.24
C TYR A 30 -7.99 3.26 -8.48
N SER A 31 -7.56 2.00 -8.40
CA SER A 31 -6.75 1.38 -9.44
C SER A 31 -7.57 0.72 -10.55
N GLU A 32 -8.88 0.52 -10.34
CA GLU A 32 -9.76 -0.31 -11.17
C GLU A 32 -9.14 -1.69 -11.46
N ALA A 33 -8.36 -2.21 -10.50
CA ALA A 33 -7.56 -3.40 -10.65
C ALA A 33 -8.03 -4.54 -9.75
N ASP A 34 -7.75 -5.77 -10.17
CA ASP A 34 -7.97 -6.94 -9.33
C ASP A 34 -6.98 -7.01 -8.15
N MET A 35 -7.27 -7.87 -7.18
CA MET A 35 -6.48 -7.98 -5.95
C MET A 35 -5.02 -8.36 -6.16
N GLU A 36 -4.71 -9.19 -7.16
CA GLU A 36 -3.31 -9.52 -7.49
C GLU A 36 -2.56 -8.28 -7.97
N SER A 37 -3.22 -7.47 -8.81
CA SER A 37 -2.67 -6.19 -9.27
C SER A 37 -2.50 -5.18 -8.14
N VAL A 38 -3.47 -5.08 -7.22
CA VAL A 38 -3.36 -4.22 -6.03
C VAL A 38 -2.16 -4.65 -5.18
N LEU A 39 -1.99 -5.95 -4.92
CA LEU A 39 -0.87 -6.47 -4.16
C LEU A 39 0.48 -6.13 -4.82
N ILE A 40 0.58 -6.30 -6.14
CA ILE A 40 1.76 -5.88 -6.91
C ILE A 40 2.03 -4.38 -6.74
N MET A 41 1.00 -3.54 -6.84
CA MET A 41 1.14 -2.09 -6.70
C MET A 41 1.63 -1.68 -5.31
N LEU A 42 1.19 -2.36 -4.25
CA LEU A 42 1.67 -2.10 -2.89
C LEU A 42 3.18 -2.32 -2.77
N TYR A 43 3.70 -3.45 -3.27
CA TYR A 43 5.14 -3.72 -3.26
C TYR A 43 5.95 -2.78 -4.15
N VAL A 44 5.40 -2.41 -5.32
CA VAL A 44 6.04 -1.44 -6.22
C VAL A 44 6.09 -0.06 -5.56
N THR A 45 5.00 0.38 -4.92
CA THR A 45 4.92 1.69 -4.25
C THR A 45 5.88 1.76 -3.07
N ASP A 46 5.90 0.72 -2.23
CA ASP A 46 6.87 0.60 -1.13
C ASP A 46 8.31 0.70 -1.66
N ALA A 47 8.67 -0.13 -2.65
CA ALA A 47 10.02 -0.10 -3.21
C ALA A 47 10.39 1.24 -3.86
N THR A 48 9.41 1.93 -4.46
CA THR A 48 9.64 3.23 -5.09
C THR A 48 9.90 4.33 -4.06
N MET A 49 9.14 4.33 -2.97
CA MET A 49 9.19 5.39 -1.95
C MET A 49 10.26 5.17 -0.88
N ARG A 50 10.57 3.91 -0.57
CA ARG A 50 11.47 3.52 0.53
C ARG A 50 12.80 4.29 0.57
N PRO A 51 13.57 4.44 -0.53
CA PRO A 51 14.89 5.08 -0.47
C PRO A 51 14.84 6.52 0.04
N PHE A 52 13.83 7.29 -0.38
CA PHE A 52 13.72 8.70 -0.01
C PHE A 52 12.81 8.94 1.20
N MET A 53 11.99 7.97 1.62
CA MET A 53 11.18 8.08 2.84
C MET A 53 11.90 7.64 4.11
N GLN A 54 12.99 6.88 4.00
CA GLN A 54 13.81 6.49 5.16
C GLN A 54 14.70 7.63 5.67
N ALA A 55 15.04 8.60 4.82
CA ALA A 55 15.77 9.82 5.18
C ALA A 55 15.32 10.98 4.27
N PRO A 56 14.08 11.48 4.46
CA PRO A 56 13.51 12.45 3.53
C PRO A 56 14.16 13.83 3.68
N SER A 57 14.47 14.48 2.56
CA SER A 57 14.70 15.93 2.55
C SER A 57 13.36 16.67 2.63
N PRO A 58 13.30 17.88 3.22
CA PRO A 58 12.07 18.66 3.30
C PRO A 58 11.41 18.89 1.93
N GLU A 59 12.22 19.08 0.88
CA GLU A 59 11.77 19.31 -0.49
C GLU A 59 10.97 18.13 -1.05
N VAL A 60 11.41 16.89 -0.76
CA VAL A 60 10.78 15.67 -1.28
C VAL A 60 9.40 15.44 -0.66
N LEU A 61 9.18 15.87 0.58
CA LEU A 61 7.89 15.69 1.27
C LEU A 61 6.75 16.48 0.61
N THR A 62 7.07 17.60 -0.04
CA THR A 62 6.08 18.46 -0.71
C THR A 62 6.13 18.36 -2.23
N ALA A 63 7.13 17.67 -2.79
CA ALA A 63 7.28 17.53 -4.23
C ALA A 63 6.20 16.60 -4.81
N ALA A 64 5.32 17.16 -5.64
CA ALA A 64 4.33 16.35 -6.39
C ALA A 64 5.00 15.31 -7.31
N ARG A 65 6.25 15.60 -7.75
CA ARG A 65 7.06 14.79 -8.65
C ARG A 65 8.53 14.77 -8.20
N PRO A 66 8.91 13.89 -7.26
CA PRO A 66 10.29 13.75 -6.83
C PRO A 66 11.22 13.35 -8.00
N ALA A 67 12.49 13.71 -7.95
CA ALA A 67 13.42 13.37 -9.04
C ALA A 67 13.56 11.84 -9.21
N ASP A 68 13.67 11.36 -10.45
CA ASP A 68 13.77 9.90 -10.71
C ASP A 68 15.02 9.24 -10.11
N ALA A 69 16.09 10.00 -9.94
CA ALA A 69 17.35 9.52 -9.37
C ALA A 69 17.24 9.07 -7.91
N ILE A 70 16.29 9.61 -7.14
CA ILE A 70 16.10 9.25 -5.73
C ILE A 70 15.02 8.18 -5.53
N ARG A 71 14.33 7.78 -6.60
CA ARG A 71 13.21 6.84 -6.54
C ARG A 71 13.72 5.43 -6.72
N GLY A 72 13.23 4.53 -5.86
CA GLY A 72 13.54 3.11 -5.99
C GLY A 72 12.77 2.45 -7.13
N ALA A 73 13.16 1.21 -7.43
CA ALA A 73 12.46 0.33 -8.35
C ALA A 73 12.62 -1.12 -7.87
N ILE A 74 11.72 -2.00 -8.29
CA ILE A 74 11.73 -3.43 -7.92
C ILE A 74 11.64 -4.30 -9.17
N SER A 75 12.46 -5.35 -9.24
CA SER A 75 12.39 -6.29 -10.36
C SER A 75 11.13 -7.16 -10.28
N ARG A 76 10.56 -7.56 -11.43
CA ARG A 76 9.42 -8.51 -11.45
C ARG A 76 9.70 -9.83 -10.75
N ARG A 77 10.96 -10.28 -10.78
CA ARG A 77 11.40 -11.47 -10.04
C ARG A 77 11.16 -11.30 -8.54
N MET A 78 11.58 -10.16 -7.98
CA MET A 78 11.40 -9.86 -6.55
C MET A 78 9.93 -9.65 -6.20
N ILE A 79 9.13 -9.07 -7.11
CA ILE A 79 7.68 -8.99 -6.93
C ILE A 79 7.08 -10.40 -6.80
N ALA A 80 7.38 -11.31 -7.73
CA ALA A 80 6.87 -12.69 -7.69
C ALA A 80 7.23 -13.42 -6.40
N GLU A 81 8.48 -13.25 -5.94
CA GLU A 81 8.98 -13.81 -4.68
C GLU A 81 8.21 -13.28 -3.47
N LYS A 82 8.00 -11.96 -3.37
CA LYS A 82 7.31 -11.33 -2.23
C LYS A 82 5.80 -11.54 -2.22
N THR A 83 5.18 -11.68 -3.39
CA THR A 83 3.72 -11.89 -3.48
C THR A 83 3.32 -13.36 -3.50
N GLY A 84 4.26 -14.29 -3.71
CA GLY A 84 3.97 -15.71 -3.96
C GLY A 84 3.25 -15.97 -5.30
N LEU A 85 3.22 -14.99 -6.21
CA LEU A 85 2.56 -15.13 -7.51
C LEU A 85 3.52 -15.74 -8.53
N SER A 86 2.98 -16.39 -9.56
CA SER A 86 3.80 -16.87 -10.67
C SER A 86 4.48 -15.71 -11.40
N ARG A 87 5.69 -15.95 -11.93
CA ARG A 87 6.43 -14.94 -12.73
C ARG A 87 5.62 -14.45 -13.94
N GLU A 88 4.87 -15.35 -14.58
CA GLU A 88 4.01 -15.02 -15.71
C GLU A 88 2.82 -14.15 -15.28
N THR A 89 2.21 -14.44 -14.13
CA THR A 89 1.16 -13.58 -13.54
C THR A 89 1.70 -12.18 -13.31
N VAL A 90 2.86 -12.05 -12.66
CA VAL A 90 3.49 -10.74 -12.41
C VAL A 90 3.81 -10.01 -13.71
N ARG A 91 4.40 -10.68 -14.71
CA ARG A 91 4.69 -10.10 -16.03
C ARG A 91 3.42 -9.56 -16.67
N ARG A 92 2.36 -10.36 -16.77
CA ARG A 92 1.09 -9.97 -17.38
C ARG A 92 0.43 -8.80 -16.64
N LYS A 93 0.39 -8.84 -15.30
CA LYS A 93 -0.27 -7.82 -14.47
C LYS A 93 0.48 -6.50 -14.48
N THR A 94 1.80 -6.52 -14.34
CA THR A 94 2.63 -5.29 -14.40
C THR A 94 2.56 -4.63 -15.77
N GLN A 95 2.49 -5.40 -16.86
CA GLN A 95 2.23 -4.83 -18.20
C GLN A 95 0.86 -4.18 -18.31
N LYS A 96 -0.20 -4.79 -17.74
CA LYS A 96 -1.53 -4.18 -17.69
C LYS A 96 -1.53 -2.89 -16.87
N LEU A 97 -0.88 -2.90 -15.70
CA LEU A 97 -0.73 -1.72 -14.85
C LEU A 97 0.05 -0.60 -15.53
N ALA A 98 1.08 -0.93 -16.31
CA ALA A 98 1.87 0.04 -17.06
C ALA A 98 1.04 0.68 -18.19
N LYS A 99 0.25 -0.12 -18.92
CA LYS A 99 -0.72 0.39 -19.91
C LYS A 99 -1.77 1.31 -19.29
N ALA A 100 -2.16 1.07 -18.05
CA ALA A 100 -3.07 1.91 -17.29
C ALA A 100 -2.40 3.16 -16.67
N GLY A 101 -1.09 3.37 -16.87
CA GLY A 101 -0.37 4.52 -16.31
C GLY A 101 -0.19 4.47 -14.78
N LEU A 102 -0.35 3.30 -14.15
CA LEU A 102 -0.21 3.14 -12.69
C LEU A 102 1.22 2.83 -12.26
N VAL A 103 2.00 2.23 -13.15
CA VAL A 103 3.42 1.91 -12.95
C VAL A 103 4.22 2.23 -14.21
N LEU A 104 5.53 2.36 -14.06
CA LEU A 104 6.50 2.47 -15.14
C LEU A 104 7.41 1.24 -15.10
N ILE A 105 7.79 0.74 -16.27
CA ILE A 105 8.75 -0.35 -16.43
C ILE A 105 9.95 0.21 -17.19
N ASP A 106 11.15 0.07 -16.63
CA ASP A 106 12.38 0.51 -17.29
C ASP A 106 13.01 -0.59 -18.17
N ALA A 107 14.12 -0.26 -18.83
CA ALA A 107 14.81 -1.16 -19.76
C ALA A 107 15.35 -2.44 -19.10
N ASP A 108 15.55 -2.42 -17.77
CA ASP A 108 16.05 -3.56 -16.98
C ASP A 108 14.90 -4.42 -16.41
N ASP A 109 13.67 -4.23 -16.90
CA ASP A 109 12.45 -4.88 -16.43
C ASP A 109 12.16 -4.60 -14.93
N ARG A 110 12.61 -3.45 -14.42
CA ARG A 110 12.28 -2.99 -13.08
C ARG A 110 11.06 -2.09 -13.12
N VAL A 111 10.24 -2.23 -12.09
CA VAL A 111 8.94 -1.58 -11.97
C VAL A 111 9.00 -0.53 -10.87
N ARG A 112 8.46 0.66 -11.15
CA ARG A 112 8.28 1.75 -10.19
C ARG A 112 6.88 2.31 -10.29
N SER A 113 6.35 2.91 -9.22
CA SER A 113 5.02 3.52 -9.25
C SER A 113 5.00 4.74 -10.17
N ALA A 114 3.85 5.10 -10.72
CA ALA A 114 3.71 6.39 -11.40
C ALA A 114 3.63 7.54 -10.38
N GLN A 115 4.09 8.73 -10.76
CA GLN A 115 4.04 9.93 -9.89
C GLN A 115 2.67 10.59 -9.99
N ARG A 116 1.74 10.15 -9.14
CA ARG A 116 0.34 10.59 -9.18
C ARG A 116 -0.13 11.29 -7.90
N LEU A 117 0.77 11.59 -6.96
CA LEU A 117 0.42 12.28 -5.71
C LEU A 117 -0.10 13.71 -5.93
N GLY A 118 0.19 14.32 -7.09
CA GLY A 118 -0.40 15.59 -7.51
C GLY A 118 -1.86 15.48 -7.97
N ASP A 119 -2.38 14.29 -8.23
CA ASP A 119 -3.75 14.08 -8.69
C ASP A 119 -4.73 14.18 -7.51
N GLU A 120 -5.78 15.00 -7.64
CA GLU A 120 -6.81 15.16 -6.59
C GLU A 120 -7.50 13.84 -6.22
N SER A 121 -7.69 12.94 -7.18
CA SER A 121 -8.29 11.62 -6.93
C SER A 121 -7.40 10.76 -6.01
N VAL A 122 -6.08 10.81 -6.20
CA VAL A 122 -5.11 10.10 -5.35
C VAL A 122 -5.09 10.69 -3.95
N GLN A 123 -5.07 12.02 -3.84
CA GLN A 123 -5.10 12.71 -2.55
C GLN A 123 -6.38 12.41 -1.75
N ARG A 124 -7.54 12.36 -2.42
CA ARG A 124 -8.81 11.93 -1.82
C ARG A 124 -8.75 10.50 -1.33
N MET A 125 -8.23 9.58 -2.13
CA MET A 125 -8.05 8.17 -1.73
C MET A 125 -7.14 8.05 -0.50
N LEU A 126 -5.99 8.73 -0.48
CA LEU A 126 -5.06 8.72 0.66
C LEU A 126 -5.69 9.30 1.93
N THR A 127 -6.44 10.40 1.79
CA THR A 127 -7.18 11.01 2.91
C THR A 127 -8.25 10.06 3.45
N ALA A 128 -8.95 9.34 2.57
CA ALA A 128 -9.93 8.34 2.97
C ALA A 128 -9.27 7.14 3.70
N GLY A 129 -8.12 6.68 3.22
CA GLY A 129 -7.32 5.64 3.88
C GLY A 129 -6.83 6.07 5.27
N HIS A 130 -6.35 7.31 5.40
CA HIS A 130 -5.99 7.86 6.72
C HIS A 130 -7.20 7.91 7.67
N LYS A 131 -8.38 8.32 7.19
CA LYS A 131 -9.61 8.29 8.00
C LYS A 131 -10.00 6.87 8.42
N ALA A 132 -9.75 5.86 7.59
CA ALA A 132 -9.97 4.45 7.95
C ALA A 132 -9.07 4.04 9.13
N VAL A 133 -7.78 4.43 9.12
CA VAL A 133 -6.85 4.18 10.23
C VAL A 133 -7.29 4.90 11.50
N VAL A 134 -7.77 6.15 11.40
CA VAL A 134 -8.31 6.87 12.56
C VAL A 134 -9.55 6.15 13.13
N ARG A 135 -10.46 5.65 12.28
CA ARG A 135 -11.61 4.85 12.72
C ARG A 135 -11.19 3.55 13.40
N TYR A 136 -10.16 2.88 12.90
CA TYR A 136 -9.58 1.70 13.55
C TYR A 136 -9.13 2.01 14.98
N VAL A 137 -8.40 3.10 15.18
CA VAL A 137 -7.98 3.55 16.52
C VAL A 137 -9.18 3.84 17.43
N GLN A 138 -10.15 4.63 16.94
CA GLN A 138 -11.37 4.95 17.69
C GLN A 138 -12.17 3.69 18.05
N ARG A 139 -12.16 2.68 17.17
CA ARG A 139 -12.82 1.40 17.43
C ARG A 139 -12.16 0.67 18.59
N LEU A 140 -10.84 0.58 18.63
CA LEU A 140 -10.13 -0.04 19.76
C LEU A 140 -10.42 0.68 21.08
N GLU A 141 -10.36 2.02 21.06
CA GLU A 141 -10.67 2.86 22.23
C GLU A 141 -12.12 2.64 22.72
N SER A 142 -13.09 2.43 21.81
CA SER A 142 -14.48 2.12 22.18
C SER A 142 -14.66 0.80 22.92
N TYR A 143 -13.70 -0.12 22.80
CA TYR A 143 -13.65 -1.37 23.58
C TYR A 143 -12.81 -1.26 24.85
N GLY A 144 -12.37 -0.05 25.22
CA GLY A 144 -11.53 0.20 26.38
C GLY A 144 -10.07 -0.23 26.22
N LEU A 145 -9.60 -0.44 24.97
CA LEU A 145 -8.21 -0.82 24.71
C LEU A 145 -7.31 0.41 24.53
N ASP A 146 -6.17 0.41 25.21
CA ASP A 146 -5.06 1.32 24.91
C ASP A 146 -4.17 0.71 23.83
N TRP A 147 -4.41 1.10 22.58
CA TRP A 147 -3.66 0.62 21.42
C TRP A 147 -2.18 1.02 21.43
N ARG A 148 -1.76 1.95 22.31
CA ARG A 148 -0.35 2.32 22.49
C ARG A 148 0.41 1.33 23.37
N ALA A 149 -0.31 0.51 24.14
CA ALA A 149 0.23 -0.49 25.05
C ALA A 149 0.13 -1.93 24.52
N LEU A 150 -0.50 -2.11 23.35
CA LEU A 150 -0.54 -3.36 22.58
C LEU A 150 0.68 -3.48 21.67
#